data_AF-A0A2E7CMC2-F1
#
_entry.id   AF-A0A2E7CMC2-F1
#
_cell.length_a   1.000
_cell.length_b   1.000
_cell.length_c   1.000
_cell.angle_alpha   90.00
_cell.angle_beta   90.00
_cell.angle_gamma   90.00
#
_symmetry.space_group_name_H-M   'P 1'
#
loop_
_entity.id
_entity.type
_entity.pdbx_description
1 polymer ?
#
loop_
_entity_poly.entity_id
_entity_poly.type
_entity_poly.pdbx_seq_one_letter_code
_entity_poly.pdbx_strand_id
1 'polypeptide(L)'
;MEPAFHHFSDAYAWLIRGLITYGWQDLSLNPRKLPKTGFGFDLNPLIESYGSTGLKLVVIAQREDGSWYESDGTYTLFAKLGKDEWNRPAFLLRSAQISYAQYHLFVANNPLYAAGYIHDALHREIPEYIRKKEANQLYQEDLQLDDIVPEPCDQELIQYLYERLHYKQSFDDAIEEGLWSLPEEYYEDVHDDAHSQIDLVANPESQQHQQNQSSIPEQSTMPQIGAGLGLGAQVSSMGGSVADLERSAAMAKLSIPAQLIYTLIVIGITLGLLEFVNAAYTIYMIKQDIITEITNPERYWFTIVLSFGFSIFSLGGGVVSILYFHYFREIRPGWQSWLPIIYVLLLPLCWPVGTPLGIWTLWIWTRPEIKRFWSQEP
;
A
#
# COMPACT_ATOMS: atom_id res chain seq x y z
N MET A 1 -19.26 -2.63 20.55
CA MET A 1 -17.85 -2.66 20.08
C MET A 1 -17.79 -3.82 19.12
N GLU A 2 -17.50 -3.55 17.86
CA GLU A 2 -17.16 -4.63 16.91
C GLU A 2 -15.90 -5.33 17.43
N PRO A 3 -15.81 -6.68 17.34
CA PRO A 3 -14.59 -7.37 17.67
C PRO A 3 -13.50 -6.86 16.73
N ALA A 4 -12.49 -6.18 17.27
CA ALA A 4 -11.33 -5.80 16.48
C ALA A 4 -10.64 -7.07 15.94
N PHE A 5 -10.10 -6.97 14.72
CA PHE A 5 -9.61 -8.13 13.97
C PHE A 5 -8.65 -9.01 14.77
N HIS A 6 -7.89 -8.47 15.73
CA HIS A 6 -7.00 -9.22 16.62
C HIS A 6 -7.67 -10.33 17.45
N HIS A 7 -8.99 -10.31 17.65
CA HIS A 7 -9.70 -11.34 18.43
C HIS A 7 -9.85 -12.67 17.71
N PHE A 8 -9.73 -12.70 16.38
CA PHE A 8 -9.82 -13.96 15.63
C PHE A 8 -8.54 -14.79 15.81
N SER A 9 -8.64 -16.02 16.30
CA SER A 9 -7.50 -16.94 16.43
C SER A 9 -7.40 -17.93 15.27
N ASP A 10 -8.28 -17.83 14.28
CA ASP A 10 -8.31 -18.70 13.10
C ASP A 10 -7.01 -18.58 12.28
N ALA A 11 -6.61 -19.68 11.64
CA ALA A 11 -5.38 -19.72 10.86
C ALA A 11 -5.40 -18.70 9.70
N TYR A 12 -6.54 -18.49 9.04
CA TYR A 12 -6.65 -17.48 7.98
C TYR A 12 -6.51 -16.06 8.52
N ALA A 13 -7.08 -15.77 9.71
CA ALA A 13 -6.90 -14.45 10.32
C ALA A 13 -5.41 -14.17 10.56
N TRP A 14 -4.67 -15.15 11.09
CA TRP A 14 -3.23 -15.03 11.29
C TRP A 14 -2.43 -14.94 9.99
N LEU A 15 -2.79 -15.69 8.97
CA LEU A 15 -2.17 -15.58 7.65
C LEU A 15 -2.35 -14.16 7.10
N ILE A 16 -3.57 -13.60 7.13
CA ILE A 16 -3.85 -12.23 6.68
C ILE A 16 -3.01 -11.23 7.47
N ARG A 17 -2.91 -11.38 8.81
CA ARG A 17 -2.04 -10.50 9.63
C ARG A 17 -0.59 -10.56 9.22
N GLY A 18 -0.08 -11.76 9.03
CA GLY A 18 1.29 -11.98 8.61
C GLY A 18 1.56 -11.34 7.25
N LEU A 19 0.72 -11.60 6.25
CA LEU A 19 0.88 -11.03 4.91
C LEU A 19 0.96 -9.50 4.95
N ILE A 20 0.08 -8.84 5.69
CA ILE A 20 0.11 -7.38 5.85
C ILE A 20 1.39 -6.92 6.56
N THR A 21 1.82 -7.65 7.58
CA THR A 21 3.08 -7.38 8.29
C THR A 21 4.29 -7.46 7.35
N TYR A 22 4.26 -8.41 6.40
CA TYR A 22 5.26 -8.54 5.33
C TYR A 22 5.03 -7.57 4.14
N GLY A 23 4.17 -6.56 4.28
CA GLY A 23 3.98 -5.52 3.27
C GLY A 23 3.15 -5.94 2.05
N TRP A 24 2.35 -7.01 2.17
CA TRP A 24 1.42 -7.40 1.12
C TRP A 24 0.26 -6.41 1.04
N GLN A 25 -0.09 -6.00 -0.18
CA GLN A 25 -1.19 -5.08 -0.41
C GLN A 25 -2.55 -5.79 -0.45
N ASP A 26 -3.57 -5.22 0.19
CA ASP A 26 -4.96 -5.65 0.05
C ASP A 26 -5.51 -5.23 -1.32
N LEU A 27 -5.89 -6.23 -2.13
CA LEU A 27 -6.49 -6.06 -3.45
C LEU A 27 -8.00 -6.33 -3.44
N SER A 28 -8.60 -6.66 -2.30
CA SER A 28 -9.97 -7.14 -2.20
C SER A 28 -11.00 -6.12 -2.72
N LEU A 29 -10.75 -4.81 -2.52
CA LEU A 29 -11.62 -3.75 -3.05
C LEU A 29 -11.42 -3.50 -4.55
N ASN A 30 -10.25 -3.87 -5.10
CA ASN A 30 -9.88 -3.63 -6.50
C ASN A 30 -9.08 -4.81 -7.06
N PRO A 31 -9.68 -5.99 -7.25
CA PRO A 31 -8.95 -7.24 -7.52
C PRO A 31 -8.24 -7.30 -8.88
N ARG A 32 -8.46 -6.29 -9.74
CA ARG A 32 -7.78 -6.11 -11.03
C ARG A 32 -6.55 -5.21 -10.95
N LYS A 33 -6.31 -4.55 -9.82
CA LYS A 33 -5.19 -3.65 -9.62
C LYS A 33 -3.93 -4.47 -9.36
N LEU A 34 -2.81 -4.03 -9.94
CA LEU A 34 -1.50 -4.62 -9.64
C LEU A 34 -1.00 -4.15 -8.26
N PRO A 35 -0.45 -5.05 -7.43
CA PRO A 35 0.11 -4.68 -6.13
C PRO A 35 1.37 -3.83 -6.31
N LYS A 36 1.46 -2.69 -5.62
CA LYS A 36 2.61 -1.78 -5.78
C LYS A 36 3.91 -2.33 -5.20
N THR A 37 3.81 -3.18 -4.17
CA THR A 37 4.94 -3.80 -3.47
C THR A 37 5.42 -5.08 -4.15
N GLY A 38 4.82 -5.49 -5.27
CA GLY A 38 5.07 -6.77 -5.92
C GLY A 38 4.18 -7.90 -5.39
N PHE A 39 3.62 -7.78 -4.19
CA PHE A 39 2.81 -8.80 -3.54
C PHE A 39 1.47 -8.23 -3.09
N GLY A 40 0.38 -8.96 -3.33
CA GLY A 40 -0.94 -8.60 -2.84
C GLY A 40 -1.83 -9.80 -2.61
N PHE A 41 -2.89 -9.62 -1.83
CA PHE A 41 -3.87 -10.66 -1.53
C PHE A 41 -5.29 -10.16 -1.81
N ASP A 42 -6.17 -11.09 -2.14
CA ASP A 42 -7.57 -10.84 -2.49
C ASP A 42 -8.45 -11.78 -1.65
N LEU A 43 -9.26 -11.19 -0.78
CA LEU A 43 -10.12 -11.90 0.17
C LEU A 43 -11.45 -12.35 -0.44
N ASN A 44 -11.85 -11.84 -1.61
CA ASN A 44 -13.17 -12.18 -2.18
C ASN A 44 -13.34 -13.69 -2.39
N PRO A 45 -12.37 -14.44 -2.95
CA PRO A 45 -12.51 -15.89 -3.13
C PRO A 45 -12.66 -16.63 -1.80
N LEU A 46 -12.01 -16.15 -0.73
CA LEU A 46 -12.12 -16.73 0.60
C LEU A 46 -13.55 -16.56 1.14
N ILE A 47 -14.12 -15.35 0.99
CA ILE A 47 -15.46 -14.99 1.46
C ILE A 47 -16.55 -15.72 0.66
N GLU A 48 -16.49 -15.66 -0.67
CA GLU A 48 -17.50 -16.24 -1.57
C GLU A 48 -17.62 -17.76 -1.42
N SER A 49 -16.52 -18.42 -1.05
CA SER A 49 -16.42 -19.87 -0.95
C SER A 49 -16.44 -20.40 0.48
N TYR A 50 -16.63 -19.53 1.48
CA TYR A 50 -16.54 -19.87 2.91
C TYR A 50 -15.25 -20.64 3.26
N GLY A 51 -14.12 -20.24 2.67
CA GLY A 51 -12.81 -20.86 2.91
C GLY A 51 -12.41 -21.96 1.92
N SER A 52 -13.33 -22.56 1.18
CA SER A 52 -13.03 -23.74 0.34
C SER A 52 -12.09 -23.46 -0.84
N THR A 53 -12.13 -22.26 -1.41
CA THR A 53 -11.20 -21.81 -2.45
C THR A 53 -9.87 -21.32 -1.86
N GLY A 54 -9.85 -20.95 -0.58
CA GLY A 54 -8.71 -20.35 0.11
C GLY A 54 -8.47 -18.88 -0.22
N LEU A 55 -7.37 -18.35 0.31
CA LEU A 55 -6.94 -16.98 0.10
C LEU A 55 -6.21 -16.85 -1.23
N LYS A 56 -6.64 -15.91 -2.07
CA LYS A 56 -5.96 -15.65 -3.34
C LYS A 56 -4.79 -14.70 -3.12
N LEU A 57 -3.63 -15.10 -3.59
CA LEU A 57 -2.38 -14.35 -3.57
C LEU A 57 -2.04 -13.94 -5.01
N VAL A 58 -1.62 -12.70 -5.20
CA VAL A 58 -1.24 -12.11 -6.49
C VAL A 58 0.19 -11.60 -6.36
N VAL A 59 1.07 -12.11 -7.22
CA VAL A 59 2.49 -11.77 -7.21
C VAL A 59 2.88 -11.24 -8.58
N ILE A 60 3.56 -10.10 -8.62
CA ILE A 60 4.14 -9.57 -9.86
C ILE A 60 5.27 -10.50 -10.31
N ALA A 61 5.29 -10.84 -11.59
CA ALA A 61 6.39 -11.62 -12.17
C ALA A 61 7.68 -10.79 -12.10
N GLN A 62 8.56 -11.04 -11.13
CA GLN A 62 9.81 -10.30 -10.94
C GLN A 62 11.02 -11.20 -11.18
N ARG A 63 12.04 -10.66 -11.85
CA ARG A 63 13.34 -11.33 -12.04
C ARG A 63 14.20 -11.28 -10.77
N GLU A 64 15.33 -11.98 -10.78
CA GLU A 64 16.28 -12.00 -9.65
C GLU A 64 16.84 -10.62 -9.31
N ASP A 65 16.92 -9.71 -10.28
CA ASP A 65 17.34 -8.32 -10.09
C ASP A 65 16.20 -7.40 -9.59
N GLY A 66 15.01 -7.95 -9.32
CA GLY A 66 13.82 -7.20 -8.91
C GLY A 66 13.10 -6.49 -10.07
N SER A 67 13.59 -6.58 -11.30
CA SER A 67 12.93 -5.98 -12.46
C SER A 67 11.64 -6.72 -12.83
N TRP A 68 10.68 -6.00 -13.37
CA TRP A 68 9.41 -6.58 -13.82
C TRP A 68 9.61 -7.42 -15.09
N TYR A 69 9.10 -8.65 -15.06
CA TYR A 69 8.97 -9.54 -16.21
C TYR A 69 7.60 -9.31 -16.88
N GLU A 70 7.53 -8.28 -17.74
CA GLU A 70 6.29 -7.79 -18.35
C GLU A 70 5.51 -8.86 -19.15
N SER A 71 6.20 -9.84 -19.73
CA SER A 71 5.58 -10.88 -20.56
C SER A 71 4.56 -11.73 -19.81
N ASP A 72 4.77 -11.96 -18.51
CA ASP A 72 3.84 -12.74 -17.69
C ASP A 72 2.92 -11.87 -16.83
N GLY A 73 3.34 -10.63 -16.54
CA GLY A 73 2.57 -9.69 -15.74
C GLY A 73 2.51 -10.09 -14.27
N THR A 74 1.57 -10.98 -13.93
CA THR A 74 1.33 -11.45 -12.56
C THR A 74 1.00 -12.92 -12.51
N TYR A 75 1.43 -13.58 -11.43
CA TYR A 75 1.01 -14.92 -11.06
C TYR A 75 -0.07 -14.89 -9.99
N THR A 76 -1.02 -15.80 -10.09
CA THR A 76 -2.07 -16.04 -9.10
C THR A 76 -1.80 -17.36 -8.40
N LEU A 77 -1.82 -17.33 -7.08
CA LEU A 77 -1.71 -18.49 -6.21
C LEU A 77 -2.89 -18.54 -5.25
N PHE A 78 -3.21 -19.74 -4.76
CA PHE A 78 -4.22 -19.92 -3.72
C PHE A 78 -3.58 -20.60 -2.52
N ALA A 79 -3.70 -19.97 -1.35
CA ALA A 79 -3.32 -20.53 -0.07
C ALA A 79 -4.57 -21.14 0.58
N LYS A 80 -4.63 -22.47 0.66
CA LYS A 80 -5.75 -23.23 1.23
C LYS A 80 -5.34 -23.88 2.53
N LEU A 81 -6.10 -23.64 3.59
CA LEU A 81 -5.93 -24.35 4.86
C LEU A 81 -6.39 -25.79 4.72
N GLY A 82 -5.56 -26.70 5.21
CA GLY A 82 -5.92 -28.09 5.44
C GLY A 82 -4.84 -28.77 6.25
N LYS A 83 -4.57 -30.03 5.90
CA LYS A 83 -3.64 -30.88 6.65
C LYS A 83 -2.53 -31.38 5.75
N ASP A 84 -1.32 -31.36 6.27
CA ASP A 84 -0.17 -32.00 5.62
C ASP A 84 -0.23 -33.54 5.74
N GLU A 85 0.76 -34.20 5.16
CA GLU A 85 0.93 -35.65 5.21
C GLU A 85 1.08 -36.24 6.63
N TRP A 86 1.40 -35.40 7.63
CA TRP A 86 1.46 -35.75 9.04
C TRP A 86 0.22 -35.32 9.83
N ASN A 87 -0.86 -34.93 9.14
CA ASN A 87 -2.13 -34.49 9.71
C ASN A 87 -1.96 -33.23 10.62
N ARG A 88 -0.97 -32.39 10.34
CA ARG A 88 -0.77 -31.09 11.00
C ARG A 88 -1.42 -29.98 10.17
N PRO A 89 -1.96 -28.92 10.79
CA PRO A 89 -2.56 -27.81 10.07
C PRO A 89 -1.49 -27.09 9.23
N ALA A 90 -1.77 -26.89 7.95
CA ALA A 90 -0.87 -26.26 7.00
C ALA A 90 -1.64 -25.55 5.89
N PHE A 91 -1.02 -24.54 5.31
CA PHE A 91 -1.48 -23.91 4.08
C PHE A 91 -0.83 -24.59 2.88
N LEU A 92 -1.63 -25.19 2.01
CA LEU A 92 -1.18 -25.54 0.67
C LEU A 92 -1.25 -24.30 -0.21
N LEU A 93 -0.10 -23.83 -0.63
CA LEU A 93 0.05 -22.77 -1.60
C LEU A 93 0.18 -23.39 -2.98
N ARG A 94 -0.72 -23.06 -3.92
CA ARG A 94 -0.74 -23.66 -5.27
C ARG A 94 -0.92 -22.62 -6.37
N SER A 95 -0.22 -22.81 -7.49
CA SER A 95 -0.43 -22.08 -8.74
C SER A 95 -0.28 -22.99 -9.95
N ALA A 96 -1.33 -23.05 -10.77
CA ALA A 96 -1.28 -23.76 -12.05
C ALA A 96 -0.46 -23.02 -13.11
N GLN A 97 -0.27 -21.70 -12.98
CA GLN A 97 0.40 -20.88 -13.98
C GLN A 97 1.92 -21.12 -14.03
N ILE A 98 2.49 -21.48 -12.88
CA ILE A 98 3.93 -21.71 -12.71
C ILE A 98 4.24 -23.13 -12.23
N SER A 99 3.26 -24.03 -12.29
CA SER A 99 3.37 -25.40 -11.78
C SER A 99 3.99 -25.47 -10.39
N TYR A 100 3.50 -24.62 -9.47
CA TYR A 100 4.00 -24.54 -8.10
C TYR A 100 2.98 -25.11 -7.13
N ALA A 101 3.42 -25.97 -6.22
CA ALA A 101 2.65 -26.26 -5.02
C ALA A 101 3.51 -26.75 -3.86
N GLN A 102 3.28 -26.17 -2.68
CA GLN A 102 4.06 -26.44 -1.47
C GLN A 102 3.20 -26.25 -0.22
N TYR A 103 3.47 -27.04 0.82
CA TYR A 103 2.89 -26.88 2.15
C TYR A 103 3.71 -25.90 3.00
N HIS A 104 2.99 -25.03 3.71
CA HIS A 104 3.54 -24.12 4.71
C HIS A 104 2.84 -24.38 6.04
N LEU A 105 3.59 -24.90 7.02
CA LEU A 105 3.06 -25.35 8.30
C LEU A 105 2.45 -24.17 9.08
N PHE A 106 1.24 -24.36 9.61
CA PHE A 106 0.64 -23.43 10.56
C PHE A 106 0.94 -23.89 11.99
N VAL A 107 1.75 -23.12 12.71
CA VAL A 107 2.11 -23.41 14.10
C VAL A 107 1.31 -22.49 15.00
N ALA A 108 0.35 -23.01 15.77
CA ALA A 108 -0.51 -22.19 16.62
C ALA A 108 0.26 -21.31 17.63
N ASN A 109 1.41 -21.77 18.12
CA ASN A 109 2.28 -21.02 19.02
C ASN A 109 3.15 -19.97 18.31
N ASN A 110 3.28 -20.05 16.99
CA ASN A 110 3.95 -19.06 16.17
C ASN A 110 3.21 -18.87 14.83
N PRO A 111 2.01 -18.27 14.87
CA PRO A 111 1.09 -18.33 13.75
C PRO A 111 1.50 -17.42 12.58
N LEU A 112 2.42 -16.48 12.80
CA LEU A 112 2.97 -15.61 11.76
C LEU A 112 4.00 -16.32 10.86
N TYR A 113 4.61 -17.41 11.31
CA TYR A 113 5.60 -18.15 10.53
C TYR A 113 5.06 -18.66 9.19
N ALA A 114 3.80 -19.08 9.14
CA ALA A 114 3.21 -19.52 7.87
C ALA A 114 3.26 -18.42 6.80
N ALA A 115 2.94 -17.17 7.17
CA ALA A 115 3.01 -16.04 6.25
C ALA A 115 4.45 -15.70 5.84
N GLY A 116 5.40 -15.76 6.79
CA GLY A 116 6.82 -15.56 6.51
C GLY A 116 7.37 -16.60 5.54
N TYR A 117 7.14 -17.89 5.80
CA TYR A 117 7.56 -18.95 4.90
C TYR A 117 6.93 -18.86 3.51
N ILE A 118 5.66 -18.43 3.41
CA ILE A 118 5.02 -18.17 2.12
C ILE A 118 5.71 -17.00 1.40
N HIS A 119 5.97 -15.91 2.12
CA HIS A 119 6.64 -14.74 1.55
C HIS A 119 8.04 -15.09 1.03
N ASP A 120 8.87 -15.73 1.85
CA ASP A 120 10.24 -16.11 1.51
C ASP A 120 10.28 -17.10 0.35
N ALA A 121 9.38 -18.10 0.36
CA ALA A 121 9.28 -19.06 -0.73
C ALA A 121 8.95 -18.35 -2.04
N LEU A 122 7.94 -17.47 -2.07
CA LEU A 122 7.58 -16.79 -3.31
C LEU A 122 8.65 -15.79 -3.78
N HIS A 123 9.35 -15.14 -2.85
CA HIS A 123 10.47 -14.27 -3.20
C HIS A 123 11.64 -15.04 -3.85
N ARG A 124 11.81 -16.32 -3.53
CA ARG A 124 12.85 -17.18 -4.14
C ARG A 124 12.38 -17.85 -5.43
N GLU A 125 11.21 -18.46 -5.39
CA GLU A 125 10.74 -19.39 -6.43
C GLU A 125 10.24 -18.65 -7.68
N ILE A 126 9.65 -17.45 -7.54
CA ILE A 126 9.16 -16.66 -8.68
C ILE A 126 10.31 -16.22 -9.60
N PRO A 127 11.40 -15.59 -9.10
CA PRO A 127 12.57 -15.29 -9.92
C PRO A 127 13.21 -16.53 -10.54
N GLU A 128 13.33 -17.62 -9.78
CA GLU A 128 13.94 -18.86 -10.28
C GLU A 128 13.11 -19.47 -11.42
N TYR A 129 11.78 -19.48 -11.28
CA TYR A 129 10.87 -19.92 -12.34
C TYR A 129 11.06 -19.09 -13.62
N ILE A 130 11.10 -17.76 -13.50
CA ILE A 130 11.32 -16.87 -14.65
C ILE A 130 12.69 -17.14 -15.29
N ARG A 131 13.75 -17.31 -14.50
CA ARG A 131 15.08 -17.65 -15.01
C ARG A 131 15.07 -18.97 -15.79
N LYS A 132 14.45 -20.02 -15.25
CA LYS A 132 14.29 -21.32 -15.94
C LYS A 132 13.48 -21.17 -17.23
N LYS A 133 12.43 -20.34 -17.21
CA LYS A 133 11.59 -20.05 -18.37
C LYS A 133 12.36 -19.33 -19.48
N GLU A 134 13.08 -18.26 -19.15
CA GLU A 134 13.93 -17.53 -20.10
C GLU A 134 15.02 -18.44 -20.70
N ALA A 135 15.50 -19.43 -19.93
CA ALA A 135 16.44 -20.45 -20.40
C ALA A 135 15.79 -21.60 -21.20
N ASN A 136 14.46 -21.61 -21.39
CA ASN A 136 13.70 -22.73 -21.96
C ASN A 136 13.92 -24.07 -21.25
N GLN A 137 14.12 -24.05 -19.93
CA GLN A 137 14.36 -25.22 -19.08
C GLN A 137 13.12 -25.64 -18.26
N LEU A 138 11.93 -25.15 -18.64
CA LEU A 138 10.70 -25.58 -18.00
C LEU A 138 10.35 -26.98 -18.47
N TYR A 139 10.58 -27.96 -17.60
CA TYR A 139 9.98 -29.27 -17.72
C TYR A 139 8.55 -29.20 -17.17
N GLN A 140 7.57 -29.63 -17.95
CA GLN A 140 6.23 -29.87 -17.43
C GLN A 140 6.31 -31.10 -16.53
N GLU A 141 6.55 -30.89 -15.24
CA GLU A 141 6.19 -31.88 -14.24
C GLU A 141 4.70 -31.71 -13.96
N ASP A 142 3.92 -32.76 -14.20
CA ASP A 142 2.57 -32.86 -13.69
C ASP A 142 2.66 -32.89 -12.17
N LEU A 143 2.49 -31.74 -11.50
CA LEU A 143 2.33 -31.71 -10.05
C LEU A 143 1.02 -32.39 -9.67
N GLN A 144 1.11 -33.69 -9.41
CA GLN A 144 0.10 -34.46 -8.72
C GLN A 144 0.32 -34.31 -7.22
N LEU A 145 -0.13 -33.19 -6.67
CA LEU A 145 -0.42 -33.13 -5.24
C LEU A 145 -1.88 -33.53 -5.05
N ASP A 146 -2.10 -34.43 -4.10
CA ASP A 146 -3.43 -34.86 -3.71
C ASP A 146 -4.28 -33.64 -3.37
N ASP A 147 -5.52 -33.63 -3.87
CA ASP A 147 -6.48 -32.59 -3.51
C ASP A 147 -6.75 -32.68 -2.01
N ILE A 148 -6.32 -31.66 -1.29
CA ILE A 148 -6.59 -31.51 0.14
C ILE A 148 -8.08 -31.30 0.32
N VAL A 149 -8.65 -31.95 1.33
CA VAL A 149 -9.98 -31.60 1.84
C VAL A 149 -9.86 -30.26 2.56
N PRO A 150 -10.35 -29.16 1.98
CA PRO A 150 -10.15 -27.84 2.56
C PRO A 150 -10.88 -27.75 3.90
N GLU A 151 -10.23 -27.19 4.90
CA GLU A 151 -10.90 -26.85 6.15
C GLU A 151 -11.72 -25.56 5.94
N PRO A 152 -13.00 -25.54 6.33
CA PRO A 152 -13.83 -24.35 6.22
C PRO A 152 -13.25 -23.25 7.12
N CYS A 153 -13.37 -22.01 6.65
CA CYS A 153 -13.00 -20.83 7.45
C CYS A 153 -14.05 -20.58 8.53
N ASP A 154 -13.64 -20.06 9.68
CA ASP A 154 -14.56 -19.65 10.75
C ASP A 154 -15.61 -18.66 10.23
N GLN A 155 -16.89 -18.93 10.55
CA GLN A 155 -18.02 -18.12 10.09
C GLN A 155 -17.96 -16.69 10.63
N GLU A 156 -17.47 -16.50 11.86
CA GLU A 156 -17.34 -15.18 12.46
C GLU A 156 -16.29 -14.34 11.70
N LEU A 157 -15.17 -14.96 11.32
CA LEU A 157 -14.16 -14.33 10.49
C LEU A 157 -14.73 -13.96 9.11
N ILE A 158 -15.40 -14.89 8.44
CA ILE A 158 -15.99 -14.64 7.12
C ILE A 158 -16.99 -13.48 7.17
N GLN A 159 -17.85 -13.44 8.20
CA GLN A 159 -18.80 -12.36 8.38
C GLN A 159 -18.10 -11.01 8.60
N TYR A 160 -17.06 -10.97 9.45
CA TYR A 160 -16.27 -9.76 9.67
C TYR A 160 -15.60 -9.26 8.38
N LEU A 161 -14.97 -10.16 7.62
CA LEU A 161 -14.33 -9.83 6.34
C LEU A 161 -15.36 -9.29 5.34
N TYR A 162 -16.53 -9.93 5.27
CA TYR A 162 -17.63 -9.51 4.40
C TYR A 162 -18.13 -8.10 4.75
N GLU A 163 -18.41 -7.83 6.03
CA GLU A 163 -18.87 -6.53 6.52
C GLU A 163 -17.86 -5.43 6.19
N ARG A 164 -16.57 -5.68 6.45
CA ARG A 164 -15.51 -4.71 6.18
C ARG A 164 -15.40 -4.36 4.69
N LEU A 165 -15.41 -5.36 3.81
CA LEU A 165 -15.37 -5.13 2.36
C LEU A 165 -16.66 -4.48 1.85
N HIS A 166 -17.82 -4.83 2.42
CA HIS A 166 -19.09 -4.18 2.11
C HIS A 166 -19.05 -2.68 2.43
N TYR A 167 -18.42 -2.29 3.53
CA TYR A 167 -18.16 -0.90 3.90
C TYR A 167 -16.98 -0.25 3.17
N LYS A 168 -16.39 -0.93 2.18
CA LYS A 168 -15.26 -0.47 1.37
C LYS A 168 -14.02 -0.09 2.18
N GLN A 169 -13.80 -0.79 3.29
CA GLN A 169 -12.63 -0.59 4.14
C GLN A 169 -11.52 -1.56 3.71
N SER A 170 -10.33 -1.00 3.45
CA SER A 170 -9.14 -1.76 3.07
C SER A 170 -8.43 -2.30 4.31
N PHE A 171 -7.69 -3.39 4.18
CA PHE A 171 -6.76 -3.83 5.21
C PHE A 171 -5.37 -3.16 5.13
N ASP A 172 -5.09 -2.38 4.08
CA ASP A 172 -3.84 -1.60 3.99
C ASP A 172 -3.65 -0.66 5.20
N ASP A 173 -4.75 -0.12 5.75
CA ASP A 173 -4.75 0.82 6.88
C ASP A 173 -4.98 0.11 8.25
N ALA A 174 -5.02 -1.22 8.27
CA ALA A 174 -5.44 -2.00 9.44
C ALA A 174 -4.59 -1.76 10.70
N ILE A 175 -3.28 -1.55 10.52
CA ILE A 175 -2.34 -1.25 11.61
C ILE A 175 -2.59 0.16 12.15
N GLU A 176 -2.79 1.15 11.28
CA GLU A 176 -3.05 2.54 11.67
C GLU A 176 -4.41 2.70 12.37
N GLU A 177 -5.40 1.93 11.95
CA GLU A 177 -6.73 1.83 12.58
C GLU A 177 -6.69 1.11 13.93
N GLY A 178 -5.55 0.50 14.32
CA GLY A 178 -5.42 -0.26 15.56
C GLY A 178 -6.25 -1.55 15.59
N LEU A 179 -6.60 -2.10 14.41
CA LEU A 179 -7.32 -3.39 14.33
C LEU A 179 -6.48 -4.53 14.88
N TRP A 180 -5.16 -4.39 14.81
CA TRP A 180 -4.19 -5.13 15.59
C TRP A 180 -2.94 -4.29 15.85
N SER A 181 -2.22 -4.58 16.93
CA SER A 181 -0.85 -4.11 17.12
C SER A 181 0.13 -5.19 16.67
N LEU A 182 1.25 -4.78 16.10
CA LEU A 182 2.40 -5.67 15.97
C LEU A 182 2.85 -6.06 17.39
N PRO A 183 3.14 -7.34 17.68
CA PRO A 183 3.77 -7.71 18.94
C PRO A 183 5.10 -6.96 19.06
N GLU A 184 5.33 -6.23 20.16
CA GLU A 184 6.57 -5.46 20.39
C GLU A 184 7.82 -6.35 20.28
N GLU A 185 7.70 -7.65 20.56
CA GLU A 185 8.78 -8.65 20.51
C GLU A 185 9.23 -9.05 19.07
N TYR A 186 8.50 -8.68 18.02
CA TYR A 186 8.84 -9.08 16.64
C TYR A 186 9.79 -8.12 15.90
N TYR A 187 10.12 -6.97 16.48
CA TYR A 187 11.08 -6.03 15.89
C TYR A 187 12.55 -6.45 16.08
N GLU A 188 12.84 -7.35 17.03
CA GLU A 188 14.23 -7.70 17.39
C GLU A 188 14.71 -9.04 16.80
N ASP A 189 13.86 -10.07 16.67
CA ASP A 189 14.34 -11.44 16.32
C ASP A 189 14.14 -11.88 14.86
N VAL A 190 13.30 -11.22 14.05
CA VAL A 190 13.02 -11.67 12.67
C VAL A 190 14.20 -11.43 11.71
N HIS A 191 15.17 -10.60 12.09
CA HIS A 191 16.31 -10.31 11.24
C HIS A 191 17.50 -11.27 11.38
N ASP A 192 17.57 -12.10 12.43
CA ASP A 192 18.74 -12.98 12.65
C ASP A 192 18.44 -14.50 12.59
N ASP A 193 17.23 -14.98 12.91
CA ASP A 193 17.03 -16.42 13.19
C ASP A 193 16.20 -17.24 12.17
N ALA A 194 15.59 -16.64 11.16
CA ALA A 194 14.77 -17.40 10.19
C ALA A 194 15.58 -18.37 9.30
N HIS A 195 16.91 -18.22 9.23
CA HIS A 195 17.79 -19.08 8.43
C HIS A 195 18.44 -20.25 9.19
N SER A 196 18.34 -20.31 10.53
CA SER A 196 19.08 -21.30 11.32
C SER A 196 18.33 -22.61 11.61
N GLN A 197 17.03 -22.73 11.26
CA GLN A 197 16.22 -23.90 11.64
C GLN A 197 15.69 -24.78 10.49
N ILE A 198 16.07 -24.54 9.23
CA ILE A 198 15.57 -25.37 8.10
C ILE A 198 16.44 -26.62 7.81
N ASP A 199 17.61 -26.78 8.45
CA ASP A 199 18.51 -27.93 8.20
C ASP A 199 18.34 -29.15 9.15
N LEU A 200 17.31 -29.19 10.01
CA LEU A 200 17.19 -30.25 11.02
C LEU A 200 16.11 -31.32 10.78
N VAL A 201 15.46 -31.34 9.61
CA VAL A 201 14.52 -32.43 9.25
C VAL A 201 14.74 -32.91 7.82
N ALA A 202 15.93 -33.45 7.55
CA ALA A 202 16.11 -34.41 6.48
C ALA A 202 17.22 -35.40 6.86
N ASN A 203 16.85 -36.68 6.89
CA ASN A 203 17.72 -37.86 6.77
C ASN A 203 18.18 -38.58 8.07
N PRO A 204 17.47 -39.63 8.53
CA PRO A 204 18.01 -40.61 9.46
C PRO A 204 18.43 -41.88 8.72
N GLU A 205 19.31 -41.82 7.71
CA GLU A 205 19.88 -43.04 7.12
C GLU A 205 21.21 -42.77 6.40
N SER A 206 22.32 -42.85 7.16
CA SER A 206 23.65 -43.32 6.69
C SER A 206 24.75 -43.02 7.71
N GLN A 207 24.82 -43.81 8.79
CA GLN A 207 26.09 -44.04 9.48
C GLN A 207 26.49 -45.50 9.30
N GLN A 208 27.37 -45.75 8.32
CA GLN A 208 28.45 -46.74 8.38
C GLN A 208 29.14 -46.83 7.02
N HIS A 209 30.29 -46.16 6.84
CA HIS A 209 31.57 -46.80 6.47
C HIS A 209 32.70 -45.77 6.24
N GLN A 210 33.67 -45.83 7.15
CA GLN A 210 35.12 -45.73 6.97
C GLN A 210 35.77 -44.74 5.96
N GLN A 211 36.50 -43.79 6.56
CA GLN A 211 37.94 -43.51 6.39
C GLN A 211 38.60 -43.79 5.01
N ASN A 212 39.10 -42.73 4.35
CA ASN A 212 40.53 -42.61 4.05
C ASN A 212 40.98 -41.20 3.66
N GLN A 213 42.25 -40.90 4.00
CA GLN A 213 43.02 -39.65 3.88
C GLN A 213 43.08 -39.10 2.43
N SER A 214 43.25 -37.79 2.19
CA SER A 214 44.57 -37.12 2.02
C SER A 214 44.45 -35.59 1.79
N SER A 215 45.42 -34.85 2.31
CA SER A 215 45.80 -33.42 2.12
C SER A 215 45.90 -32.93 0.67
N ILE A 216 45.67 -31.64 0.35
CA ILE A 216 46.64 -30.50 0.26
C ILE A 216 45.82 -29.18 -0.02
N PRO A 217 46.31 -27.97 0.31
CA PRO A 217 45.48 -26.79 0.62
C PRO A 217 45.31 -25.79 -0.54
N GLU A 218 44.16 -25.11 -0.57
CA GLU A 218 44.03 -23.78 -1.19
C GLU A 218 43.37 -22.82 -0.21
N GLN A 219 44.18 -21.92 0.31
CA GLN A 219 43.78 -20.84 1.19
C GLN A 219 43.37 -19.66 0.30
N SER A 220 42.11 -19.64 -0.12
CA SER A 220 41.48 -18.46 -0.70
C SER A 220 41.00 -17.56 0.44
N THR A 221 41.78 -16.52 0.70
CA THR A 221 41.37 -15.37 1.52
C THR A 221 40.14 -14.73 0.91
N MET A 222 38.97 -15.03 1.47
CA MET A 222 37.78 -14.20 1.30
C MET A 222 37.98 -12.86 2.03
N PRO A 223 37.54 -11.74 1.45
CA PRO A 223 37.53 -10.47 2.14
C PRO A 223 36.50 -10.53 3.28
N GLN A 224 36.97 -10.34 4.52
CA GLN A 224 36.11 -9.91 5.62
C GLN A 224 35.52 -8.55 5.24
N ILE A 225 34.26 -8.52 4.83
CA ILE A 225 33.44 -7.31 4.81
C ILE A 225 32.55 -7.38 6.05
N GLY A 226 32.72 -6.36 6.90
CA GLY A 226 32.24 -6.34 8.27
C GLY A 226 30.73 -6.40 8.42
N ALA A 227 30.34 -7.07 9.50
CA ALA A 227 29.09 -6.83 10.19
C ALA A 227 28.99 -5.35 10.58
N GLY A 228 27.83 -4.75 10.30
CA GLY A 228 27.48 -3.39 10.71
C GLY A 228 27.06 -2.50 9.55
N LEU A 229 25.84 -2.69 9.04
CA LEU A 229 25.05 -1.66 8.35
C LEU A 229 23.64 -2.20 8.06
N GLY A 230 22.81 -2.24 9.10
CA GLY A 230 21.37 -2.45 8.97
C GLY A 230 20.70 -1.33 8.16
N LEU A 231 19.67 -1.70 7.40
CA LEU A 231 18.77 -0.84 6.61
C LEU A 231 19.36 0.03 5.48
N GLY A 232 20.67 0.26 5.42
CA GLY A 232 21.30 1.09 4.37
C GLY A 232 21.62 0.37 3.05
N ALA A 233 21.78 -0.95 3.07
CA ALA A 233 22.36 -1.68 1.93
C ALA A 233 21.34 -2.26 0.93
N GLN A 234 20.14 -2.66 1.36
CA GLN A 234 19.09 -3.14 0.43
C GLN A 234 18.40 -2.01 -0.34
N VAL A 235 18.61 -0.75 0.07
CA VAL A 235 18.18 0.44 -0.68
C VAL A 235 19.15 0.76 -1.83
N SER A 236 20.36 0.18 -1.84
CA SER A 236 21.36 0.47 -2.88
C SER A 236 21.20 -0.38 -4.16
N SER A 237 20.41 -1.45 -4.13
CA SER A 237 20.19 -2.33 -5.30
C SER A 237 18.93 -2.00 -6.10
N MET A 238 17.91 -1.36 -5.49
CA MET A 238 16.92 -0.58 -6.22
C MET A 238 17.51 0.82 -6.38
N GLY A 239 17.83 1.26 -7.59
CA GLY A 239 18.50 2.55 -7.84
C GLY A 239 17.75 3.84 -7.42
N GLY A 240 16.87 3.79 -6.42
CA GLY A 240 16.39 4.96 -5.69
C GLY A 240 17.48 5.45 -4.75
N SER A 241 17.98 6.65 -5.00
CA SER A 241 18.91 7.31 -4.09
C SER A 241 18.27 7.42 -2.69
N VAL A 242 19.07 7.55 -1.62
CA VAL A 242 18.56 7.84 -0.26
C VAL A 242 17.61 9.05 -0.27
N ALA A 243 17.78 9.98 -1.22
CA ALA A 243 16.89 11.10 -1.44
C ALA A 243 15.47 10.69 -1.88
N ASP A 244 15.29 9.57 -2.59
CA ASP A 244 13.99 9.09 -3.05
C ASP A 244 13.16 8.47 -1.92
N LEU A 245 13.80 7.80 -0.95
CA LEU A 245 13.14 7.32 0.27
C LEU A 245 12.76 8.46 1.21
N GLU A 246 13.66 9.42 1.42
CA GLU A 246 13.33 10.63 2.18
C GLU A 246 12.17 11.41 1.52
N ARG A 247 12.14 11.44 0.17
CA ARG A 247 11.07 12.08 -0.60
C ARG A 247 9.75 11.33 -0.44
N SER A 248 9.76 10.01 -0.47
CA SER A 248 8.57 9.18 -0.26
C SER A 248 7.97 9.40 1.14
N ALA A 249 8.80 9.42 2.18
CA ALA A 249 8.38 9.69 3.55
C ALA A 249 7.82 11.13 3.72
N ALA A 250 8.44 12.12 3.06
CA ALA A 250 7.94 13.49 3.05
C ALA A 250 6.58 13.61 2.32
N MET A 251 6.41 12.89 1.21
CA MET A 251 5.14 12.82 0.48
C MET A 251 4.02 12.16 1.29
N ALA A 252 4.33 11.10 2.04
CA ALA A 252 3.37 10.43 2.92
C ALA A 252 2.82 11.40 3.96
N LYS A 253 3.68 12.21 4.61
CA LYS A 253 3.28 13.23 5.58
C LYS A 253 2.47 14.39 4.98
N LEU A 254 2.64 14.66 3.68
CA LEU A 254 1.90 15.70 2.96
C LEU A 254 0.59 15.21 2.33
N SER A 255 0.33 13.91 2.31
CA SER A 255 -0.84 13.32 1.64
C SER A 255 -2.17 13.89 2.19
N ILE A 256 -2.32 13.92 3.51
CA ILE A 256 -3.50 14.44 4.21
C ILE A 256 -3.71 15.94 3.97
N PRO A 257 -2.74 16.83 4.25
CA PRO A 257 -2.93 18.27 3.99
C PRO A 257 -3.13 18.56 2.50
N ALA A 258 -2.51 17.80 1.60
CA ALA A 258 -2.74 17.91 0.16
C ALA A 258 -4.20 17.63 -0.19
N GLN A 259 -4.75 16.51 0.29
CA GLN A 259 -6.14 16.14 0.02
C GLN A 259 -7.10 17.21 0.56
N LEU A 260 -6.87 17.70 1.77
CA LEU A 260 -7.71 18.75 2.38
C LEU A 260 -7.63 20.08 1.63
N ILE A 261 -6.44 20.50 1.19
CA ILE A 261 -6.28 21.70 0.35
C ILE A 261 -7.00 21.52 -0.97
N TYR A 262 -6.87 20.36 -1.62
CA TYR A 262 -7.57 20.07 -2.87
C TYR A 262 -9.08 20.17 -2.70
N THR A 263 -9.63 19.57 -1.63
CA THR A 263 -11.05 19.66 -1.31
C THR A 263 -11.49 21.11 -1.11
N LEU A 264 -10.73 21.93 -0.38
CA LEU A 264 -11.04 23.35 -0.21
C LEU A 264 -10.97 24.14 -1.52
N ILE A 265 -10.06 23.79 -2.43
CA ILE A 265 -10.00 24.39 -3.77
C ILE A 265 -11.28 24.09 -4.55
N VAL A 266 -11.74 22.84 -4.55
CA VAL A 266 -12.99 22.44 -5.23
C VAL A 266 -14.21 23.14 -4.62
N ILE A 267 -14.27 23.24 -3.29
CA ILE A 267 -15.33 23.98 -2.59
C ILE A 267 -15.28 25.46 -3.00
N GLY A 268 -14.10 26.07 -3.03
CA GLY A 268 -13.91 27.46 -3.46
C GLY A 268 -14.41 27.73 -4.87
N ILE A 269 -14.09 26.86 -5.84
CA ILE A 269 -14.61 26.96 -7.21
C ILE A 269 -16.13 26.88 -7.22
N THR A 270 -16.71 25.95 -6.45
CA THR A 270 -18.16 25.76 -6.38
C THR A 270 -18.87 26.99 -5.79
N LEU A 271 -18.31 27.56 -4.72
CA LEU A 271 -18.80 28.81 -4.14
C LEU A 271 -18.65 29.99 -5.12
N GLY A 272 -17.55 30.06 -5.86
CA GLY A 272 -17.34 31.05 -6.90
C GLY A 272 -18.37 30.97 -8.03
N LEU A 273 -18.77 29.75 -8.42
CA LEU A 273 -19.83 29.53 -9.40
C LEU A 273 -21.19 29.95 -8.83
N LEU A 274 -21.46 29.66 -7.56
CA LEU A 274 -22.70 30.07 -6.91
C LEU A 274 -22.82 31.60 -6.85
N GLU A 275 -21.75 32.31 -6.45
CA GLU A 275 -21.70 33.77 -6.44
C GLU A 275 -21.87 34.37 -7.85
N PHE A 276 -21.32 33.71 -8.88
CA PHE A 276 -21.54 34.11 -10.27
C PHE A 276 -23.02 34.07 -10.64
N VAL A 277 -23.68 32.95 -10.36
CA VAL A 277 -25.10 32.75 -10.66
C VAL A 277 -25.94 33.75 -9.87
N ASN A 278 -25.60 34.00 -8.61
CA ASN A 278 -26.28 34.97 -7.76
C ASN A 278 -26.16 36.41 -8.34
N ALA A 279 -24.97 36.80 -8.77
CA ALA A 279 -24.74 38.11 -9.41
C ALA A 279 -25.52 38.23 -10.73
N ALA A 280 -25.49 37.20 -11.57
CA ALA A 280 -26.21 37.15 -12.84
C ALA A 280 -27.73 37.23 -12.64
N TYR A 281 -28.26 36.50 -11.65
CA TYR A 281 -29.66 36.53 -11.28
C TYR A 281 -30.09 37.89 -10.74
N THR A 282 -29.25 38.52 -9.90
CA THR A 282 -29.51 39.87 -9.40
C THR A 282 -29.58 40.89 -10.53
N ILE A 283 -28.67 40.82 -11.52
CA ILE A 283 -28.74 41.66 -12.73
C ILE A 283 -30.03 41.40 -13.52
N TYR A 284 -30.41 40.13 -13.69
CA TYR A 284 -31.65 39.76 -14.39
C TYR A 284 -32.88 40.36 -13.70
N MET A 285 -32.97 40.24 -12.38
CA MET A 285 -34.07 40.79 -11.59
C MET A 285 -34.15 42.33 -11.66
N ILE A 286 -33.00 43.02 -11.68
CA ILE A 286 -32.96 44.48 -11.89
C ILE A 286 -33.46 44.84 -13.29
N LYS A 287 -33.05 44.10 -14.32
CA LYS A 287 -33.47 44.36 -15.72
C LYS A 287 -34.96 44.13 -15.96
N GLN A 288 -35.60 43.26 -15.19
CA GLN A 288 -37.03 42.96 -15.31
C GLN A 288 -37.91 43.92 -14.48
N ASP A 289 -37.33 44.97 -13.87
CA ASP A 289 -38.02 45.88 -12.94
C ASP A 289 -38.71 45.16 -11.77
N ILE A 290 -38.28 43.94 -11.42
CA ILE A 290 -38.86 43.17 -10.30
C ILE A 290 -38.41 43.76 -8.95
N ILE A 291 -37.19 44.34 -8.89
CA ILE A 291 -36.57 44.86 -7.66
C ILE A 291 -36.75 46.38 -7.51
N THR A 292 -37.18 47.10 -8.54
CA THR A 292 -37.22 48.58 -8.53
C THR A 292 -38.23 49.20 -7.56
N GLU A 293 -39.15 48.41 -6.99
CA GLU A 293 -40.03 48.86 -5.90
C GLU A 293 -39.35 48.90 -4.51
N ILE A 294 -38.19 48.26 -4.32
CA ILE A 294 -37.56 48.07 -3.01
C ILE A 294 -36.27 48.90 -2.90
N THR A 295 -36.47 50.16 -2.52
CA THR A 295 -35.56 51.08 -1.80
C THR A 295 -34.03 50.90 -1.97
N ASN A 296 -33.40 51.84 -2.68
CA ASN A 296 -31.95 52.07 -2.89
C ASN A 296 -31.20 51.18 -3.90
N PRO A 297 -31.24 51.50 -5.21
CA PRO A 297 -30.51 50.78 -6.26
C PRO A 297 -28.98 50.76 -6.06
N GLU A 298 -28.41 51.75 -5.36
CA GLU A 298 -26.97 51.82 -5.07
C GLU A 298 -26.45 50.62 -4.27
N ARG A 299 -27.28 50.03 -3.39
CA ARG A 299 -26.88 48.87 -2.56
C ARG A 299 -26.77 47.58 -3.38
N TYR A 300 -27.58 47.43 -4.42
CA TYR A 300 -27.52 46.28 -5.31
C TYR A 300 -26.28 46.33 -6.20
N TRP A 301 -25.83 47.53 -6.59
CA TRP A 301 -24.62 47.69 -7.38
C TRP A 301 -23.38 47.25 -6.61
N PHE A 302 -23.29 47.62 -5.32
CA PHE A 302 -22.25 47.12 -4.44
C PHE A 302 -22.24 45.59 -4.33
N THR A 303 -23.42 44.98 -4.14
CA THR A 303 -23.57 43.52 -4.02
C THR A 303 -23.15 42.81 -5.31
N ILE A 304 -23.56 43.31 -6.47
CA ILE A 304 -23.18 42.76 -7.78
C ILE A 304 -21.66 42.82 -7.97
N VAL A 305 -21.03 43.97 -7.71
CA VAL A 305 -19.58 44.13 -7.85
C VAL A 305 -18.83 43.18 -6.92
N LEU A 306 -19.29 43.05 -5.67
CA LEU A 306 -18.69 42.17 -4.68
C LEU A 306 -18.82 40.68 -5.07
N SER A 307 -20.01 40.24 -5.49
CA SER A 307 -20.25 38.86 -5.93
C SER A 307 -19.47 38.52 -7.20
N PHE A 308 -19.36 39.44 -8.17
CA PHE A 308 -18.47 39.23 -9.33
C PHE A 308 -17.00 39.17 -8.93
N GLY A 309 -16.56 40.05 -8.02
CA GLY A 309 -15.19 40.04 -7.50
C GLY A 309 -14.85 38.71 -6.83
N PHE A 310 -15.71 38.23 -5.94
CA PHE A 310 -15.55 36.92 -5.29
C PHE A 310 -15.62 35.77 -6.27
N SER A 311 -16.51 35.84 -7.27
CA SER A 311 -16.62 34.82 -8.30
C SER A 311 -15.34 34.71 -9.13
N ILE A 312 -14.82 35.84 -9.64
CA ILE A 312 -13.58 35.88 -10.42
C ILE A 312 -12.41 35.37 -9.59
N PHE A 313 -12.29 35.81 -8.35
CA PHE A 313 -11.23 35.36 -7.46
C PHE A 313 -11.32 33.85 -7.18
N SER A 314 -12.51 33.35 -6.86
CA SER A 314 -12.71 31.96 -6.46
C SER A 314 -12.59 31.00 -7.64
N LEU A 315 -13.19 31.34 -8.79
CA LEU A 315 -13.09 30.55 -10.02
C LEU A 315 -11.69 30.63 -10.62
N GLY A 316 -11.18 31.84 -10.86
CA GLY A 316 -9.87 32.05 -11.47
C GLY A 316 -8.74 31.52 -10.59
N GLY A 317 -8.72 31.91 -9.32
CA GLY A 317 -7.73 31.42 -8.35
C GLY A 317 -7.84 29.92 -8.11
N GLY A 318 -9.05 29.37 -8.10
CA GLY A 318 -9.29 27.94 -7.90
C GLY A 318 -8.79 27.11 -9.08
N VAL A 319 -9.12 27.51 -10.32
CA VAL A 319 -8.65 26.83 -11.54
C VAL A 319 -7.12 26.89 -11.64
N VAL A 320 -6.52 28.06 -11.41
CA VAL A 320 -5.06 28.21 -11.38
C VAL A 320 -4.46 27.29 -10.30
N SER A 321 -5.06 27.22 -9.12
CA SER A 321 -4.59 26.35 -8.04
C SER A 321 -4.70 24.87 -8.37
N ILE A 322 -5.74 24.42 -9.08
CA ILE A 322 -5.86 23.03 -9.57
C ILE A 322 -4.76 22.73 -10.60
N LEU A 323 -4.54 23.62 -11.56
CA LEU A 323 -3.53 23.43 -12.60
C LEU A 323 -2.12 23.27 -11.99
N TYR A 324 -1.81 24.06 -10.96
CA TYR A 324 -0.52 24.00 -10.26
C TYR A 324 -0.49 23.04 -9.06
N PHE A 325 -1.59 22.34 -8.77
CA PHE A 325 -1.68 21.46 -7.59
C PHE A 325 -0.68 20.29 -7.65
N HIS A 326 -0.35 19.81 -8.84
CA HIS A 326 0.65 18.76 -9.00
C HIS A 326 2.06 19.20 -8.54
N TYR A 327 2.43 20.48 -8.72
CA TYR A 327 3.70 21.01 -8.19
C TYR A 327 3.74 21.00 -6.66
N PHE A 328 2.60 21.32 -6.03
CA PHE A 328 2.43 21.23 -4.58
C PHE A 328 2.53 19.77 -4.10
N ARG A 329 1.80 18.85 -4.74
CA ARG A 329 1.76 17.43 -4.36
C ARG A 329 3.12 16.73 -4.53
N GLU A 330 3.87 17.11 -5.56
CA GLU A 330 5.16 16.50 -5.88
C GLU A 330 6.36 17.16 -5.18
N ILE A 331 6.12 18.19 -4.36
CA ILE A 331 7.13 18.99 -3.66
C ILE A 331 8.16 19.55 -4.67
N ARG A 332 7.70 20.02 -5.84
CA ARG A 332 8.60 20.57 -6.85
C ARG A 332 9.08 21.96 -6.42
N PRO A 333 10.39 22.26 -6.52
CA PRO A 333 10.90 23.59 -6.24
C PRO A 333 10.30 24.61 -7.21
N GLY A 334 9.89 25.77 -6.68
CA GLY A 334 9.27 26.84 -7.46
C GLY A 334 8.13 27.56 -6.75
N TRP A 335 7.87 28.80 -7.14
CA TRP A 335 6.81 29.64 -6.58
C TRP A 335 5.39 29.06 -6.83
N GLN A 336 5.24 28.23 -7.86
CA GLN A 336 3.96 27.64 -8.28
C GLN A 336 3.37 26.70 -7.22
N SER A 337 4.22 26.04 -6.44
CA SER A 337 3.82 25.15 -5.35
C SER A 337 3.09 25.88 -4.21
N TRP A 338 3.28 27.19 -4.07
CA TRP A 338 2.66 28.01 -3.04
C TRP A 338 1.25 28.46 -3.42
N LEU A 339 0.90 28.41 -4.71
CA LEU A 339 -0.38 28.89 -5.21
C LEU A 339 -1.59 28.22 -4.54
N PRO A 340 -1.64 26.88 -4.39
CA PRO A 340 -2.72 26.20 -3.67
C PRO A 340 -2.88 26.69 -2.22
N ILE A 341 -1.77 26.93 -1.52
CA ILE A 341 -1.76 27.36 -0.12
C ILE A 341 -2.25 28.80 0.00
N ILE A 342 -1.68 29.69 -0.82
CA ILE A 342 -2.04 31.12 -0.83
C ILE A 342 -3.52 31.28 -1.19
N TYR A 343 -4.02 30.51 -2.16
CA TYR A 343 -5.43 30.54 -2.53
C TYR A 343 -6.33 30.17 -1.34
N VAL A 344 -6.05 29.04 -0.67
CA VAL A 344 -6.84 28.59 0.48
C VAL A 344 -6.78 29.59 1.65
N LEU A 345 -5.64 30.25 1.87
CA LEU A 345 -5.50 31.30 2.88
C LEU A 345 -6.31 32.56 2.55
N LEU A 346 -6.41 32.91 1.27
CA LEU A 346 -7.06 34.14 0.82
C LEU A 346 -8.55 33.96 0.51
N LEU A 347 -9.06 32.73 0.41
CA LEU A 347 -10.45 32.43 0.10
C LEU A 347 -11.40 32.90 1.22
N PRO A 348 -12.10 34.03 1.09
CA PRO A 348 -12.76 34.69 2.22
C PRO A 348 -13.91 33.87 2.82
N LEU A 349 -14.66 33.19 1.95
CA LEU A 349 -15.77 32.32 2.34
C LEU A 349 -15.32 31.05 3.08
N CYS A 350 -14.04 30.69 2.96
CA CYS A 350 -13.49 29.52 3.63
C CYS A 350 -12.56 29.89 4.78
N TRP A 351 -12.34 31.16 5.12
CA TRP A 351 -11.38 31.57 6.16
C TRP A 351 -11.48 30.80 7.48
N PRO A 352 -12.67 30.49 8.05
CA PRO A 352 -12.76 29.74 9.30
C PRO A 352 -12.08 28.36 9.26
N VAL A 353 -11.98 27.76 8.06
CA VAL A 353 -11.41 26.41 7.85
C VAL A 353 -10.09 26.49 7.06
N GLY A 354 -10.06 27.28 5.99
CA GLY A 354 -8.93 27.48 5.10
C GLY A 354 -7.76 28.21 5.76
N THR A 355 -7.99 29.19 6.62
CA THR A 355 -6.87 29.88 7.29
C THR A 355 -6.14 28.95 8.27
N PRO A 356 -6.81 28.22 9.18
CA PRO A 356 -6.13 27.23 10.02
C PRO A 356 -5.42 26.14 9.21
N LEU A 357 -6.06 25.60 8.18
CA LEU A 357 -5.48 24.56 7.34
C LEU A 357 -4.26 25.06 6.55
N GLY A 358 -4.35 26.26 5.99
CA GLY A 358 -3.26 26.90 5.27
C GLY A 358 -2.06 27.16 6.19
N ILE A 359 -2.28 27.66 7.41
CA ILE A 359 -1.23 27.86 8.42
C ILE A 359 -0.61 26.52 8.83
N TRP A 360 -1.43 25.49 9.07
CA TRP A 360 -0.94 24.15 9.42
C TRP A 360 -0.10 23.55 8.29
N THR A 361 -0.55 23.70 7.04
CA THR A 361 0.20 23.25 5.86
C THR A 361 1.51 24.02 5.72
N LEU A 362 1.50 25.35 5.91
CA LEU A 362 2.71 26.17 5.95
C LEU A 362 3.68 25.67 7.03
N TRP A 363 3.17 25.38 8.23
CA TRP A 363 4.00 24.87 9.32
C TRP A 363 4.64 23.53 8.98
N ILE A 364 3.89 22.59 8.39
CA ILE A 364 4.43 21.33 7.86
C ILE A 364 5.52 21.62 6.83
N TRP A 365 5.25 22.52 5.89
CA TRP A 365 6.17 22.93 4.82
C TRP A 365 7.48 23.53 5.35
N THR A 366 7.45 24.17 6.52
CA THR A 366 8.66 24.73 7.14
C THR A 366 9.57 23.70 7.80
N ARG A 367 9.14 22.44 7.94
CA ARG A 367 9.94 21.38 8.55
C ARG A 367 11.22 21.11 7.75
N PRO A 368 12.35 20.85 8.43
CA PRO A 368 13.65 20.67 7.77
C PRO A 368 13.66 19.51 6.79
N GLU A 369 12.90 18.44 7.06
CA GLU A 369 12.71 17.29 6.17
C GLU A 369 12.18 17.70 4.80
N ILE A 370 11.21 18.61 4.76
CA ILE A 370 10.58 19.07 3.52
C ILE A 370 11.45 20.13 2.86
N LYS A 371 12.00 21.07 3.65
CA LYS A 371 12.87 22.16 3.17
C LYS A 371 14.09 21.67 2.38
N ARG A 372 14.67 20.52 2.72
CA ARG A 372 15.84 19.96 2.01
C ARG A 372 15.59 19.74 0.52
N PHE A 373 14.35 19.42 0.13
CA PHE A 373 13.95 19.24 -1.27
C PHE A 373 13.81 20.57 -2.04
N TRP A 374 13.76 21.72 -1.35
CA TRP A 374 13.69 23.05 -1.96
C TRP A 374 15.07 23.63 -2.24
N SER A 375 16.02 23.34 -1.37
CA SER A 375 17.40 23.83 -1.48
C SER A 375 18.24 23.08 -2.49
N GLN A 376 17.80 21.89 -2.91
CA GLN A 376 18.39 21.14 -4.00
C GLN A 376 17.82 21.68 -5.32
N GLU A 377 18.26 22.86 -5.72
CA GLU A 377 18.19 23.22 -7.14
C GLU A 377 19.08 22.24 -7.92
N PRO A 378 18.62 21.72 -9.07
CA PRO A 378 19.41 20.81 -9.90
C PRO A 378 20.70 21.44 -10.44
#